data_AF-A0A7C5SNA4-F1
#
_entry.id   AF-A0A7C5SNA4-F1
#
_cell.length_a   1.000
_cell.length_b   1.000
_cell.length_c   1.000
_cell.angle_alpha   90.00
_cell.angle_beta   90.00
_cell.angle_gamma   90.00
#
_symmetry.space_group_name_H-M   'P 1'
#
loop_
_entity.id
_entity.type
_entity.pdbx_description
1 polymer ?
#
loop_
_entity_poly.entity_id
_entity_poly.type
_entity_poly.pdbx_seq_one_letter_code
_entity_poly.pdbx_strand_id
1 'polypeptide(L)'
;MLLGDVICDKLRSKYGVNIEEYVAPRLKGVSLFEFIIAVVLSQNTSDKNAWRAYTNLKLELGEITPSRVFELNLEELSRLIRPAGMHYERSKRIFELARVFSERDVEKLVENALVSNNVLEARNLLLELPGVGFKTADVVLLMYFNQPVFPVDTHITRVTLR
;
A
#
# COMPACT_ATOMS: atom_id res chain seq x y z
N MET A 1 19.88 22.97 -15.23
CA MET A 1 18.75 22.03 -15.30
C MET A 1 19.32 20.63 -15.13
N LEU A 2 18.92 19.90 -14.10
CA LEU A 2 19.39 18.54 -13.83
C LEU A 2 18.71 17.57 -14.80
N LEU A 3 19.33 16.43 -15.08
CA LEU A 3 18.74 15.40 -15.96
C LEU A 3 17.35 14.96 -15.46
N GLY A 4 17.17 14.87 -14.15
CA GLY A 4 15.89 14.54 -13.52
C GLY A 4 14.76 15.52 -13.88
N ASP A 5 15.07 16.82 -13.93
CA ASP A 5 14.10 17.86 -14.31
C ASP A 5 13.62 17.64 -15.75
N VAL A 6 14.57 17.39 -16.67
CA VAL A 6 14.26 17.12 -18.08
C VAL A 6 13.38 15.88 -18.26
N ILE A 7 13.66 14.83 -17.50
CA ILE A 7 12.85 13.59 -17.52
C ILE A 7 11.44 13.89 -17.02
N CYS A 8 11.32 14.57 -15.88
CA CYS A 8 10.01 14.91 -15.30
C CYS A 8 9.18 15.77 -16.25
N ASP A 9 9.78 16.79 -16.85
CA ASP A 9 9.09 17.69 -17.78
C ASP A 9 8.59 16.94 -19.02
N LYS A 10 9.43 16.08 -19.59
CA LYS A 10 9.03 15.23 -20.74
C LYS A 10 7.91 14.25 -20.39
N LEU A 11 7.95 13.65 -19.20
CA LEU A 11 6.89 12.75 -18.75
C LEU A 11 5.58 13.51 -18.55
N ARG A 12 5.62 14.67 -17.89
CA ARG A 12 4.44 15.52 -17.67
C ARG A 12 3.83 16.04 -18.97
N SER A 13 4.65 16.42 -19.95
CA SER A 13 4.16 16.91 -21.23
C SER A 13 3.53 15.80 -22.09
N LYS A 14 3.97 14.56 -21.90
CA LYS A 14 3.53 13.42 -22.73
C LYS A 14 2.36 12.64 -22.12
N TYR A 15 2.33 12.52 -20.79
CA TYR A 15 1.36 11.69 -20.09
C TYR A 15 0.47 12.58 -19.23
N GLY A 16 -0.84 12.57 -19.51
CA GLY A 16 -1.83 13.06 -18.57
C GLY A 16 -1.99 12.06 -17.44
N VAL A 17 -1.63 12.45 -16.21
CA VAL A 17 -1.76 11.59 -15.03
C VAL A 17 -2.96 12.06 -14.22
N ASN A 18 -3.97 11.20 -14.11
CA ASN A 18 -5.07 11.39 -13.18
C ASN A 18 -4.79 10.59 -11.91
N ILE A 19 -4.37 11.28 -10.85
CA ILE A 19 -3.94 10.65 -9.59
C ILE A 19 -5.09 9.86 -8.93
N GLU A 20 -6.34 10.25 -9.18
CA GLU A 20 -7.54 9.61 -8.65
C GLU A 20 -7.85 8.25 -9.31
N GLU A 21 -7.09 7.84 -10.33
CA GLU A 21 -7.22 6.50 -10.91
C GLU A 21 -6.44 5.43 -10.12
N TYR A 22 -5.53 5.85 -9.25
CA TYR A 22 -4.65 4.95 -8.50
C TYR A 22 -5.16 4.71 -7.08
N VAL A 23 -5.02 3.50 -6.56
CA VAL A 23 -5.58 3.13 -5.25
C VAL A 23 -4.99 3.94 -4.09
N ALA A 24 -3.66 4.00 -3.98
CA ALA A 24 -2.99 4.61 -2.83
C ALA A 24 -3.31 6.11 -2.67
N PRO A 25 -3.24 6.96 -3.73
CA PRO A 25 -3.56 8.38 -3.60
C PRO A 25 -5.02 8.70 -3.24
N ARG A 26 -5.96 7.79 -3.53
CA ARG A 26 -7.38 7.97 -3.20
C ARG A 26 -7.68 7.79 -1.72
N LEU A 27 -6.81 7.10 -0.98
CA LEU A 27 -7.05 6.72 0.41
C LEU A 27 -6.50 7.77 1.36
N LYS A 28 -7.34 8.73 1.71
CA LYS A 28 -7.03 9.83 2.63
C LYS A 28 -7.85 9.67 3.92
N GLY A 29 -7.21 9.89 5.07
CA GLY A 29 -7.87 9.85 6.38
C GLY A 29 -8.32 8.45 6.83
N VAL A 30 -7.77 7.38 6.22
CA VAL A 30 -7.95 6.00 6.68
C VAL A 30 -6.80 5.62 7.62
N SER A 31 -6.96 4.55 8.42
CA SER A 31 -5.89 4.04 9.28
C SER A 31 -4.73 3.44 8.47
N LEU A 32 -3.54 3.30 9.08
CA LEU A 32 -2.40 2.66 8.44
C LEU A 32 -2.71 1.23 8.02
N PHE A 33 -3.44 0.50 8.86
CA PHE A 33 -3.86 -0.87 8.55
C PHE A 33 -4.69 -0.90 7.26
N GLU A 34 -5.75 -0.10 7.19
CA GLU A 34 -6.62 -0.01 6.02
C GLU A 34 -5.84 0.39 4.76
N PHE A 35 -4.93 1.37 4.88
CA PHE A 35 -4.06 1.80 3.80
C PHE A 35 -3.19 0.65 3.27
N ILE A 36 -2.52 -0.10 4.17
CA ILE A 36 -1.67 -1.23 3.78
C ILE A 36 -2.49 -2.34 3.13
N ILE A 37 -3.70 -2.65 3.61
CA ILE A 37 -4.57 -3.64 2.96
C ILE A 37 -4.82 -3.25 1.50
N ALA A 38 -5.15 -1.98 1.25
CA ALA A 38 -5.41 -1.51 -0.11
C ALA A 38 -4.18 -1.56 -1.02
N VAL A 39 -3.00 -1.20 -0.51
CA VAL A 39 -1.74 -1.30 -1.28
C VAL A 39 -1.38 -2.76 -1.54
N VAL A 40 -1.61 -3.67 -0.60
CA VAL A 40 -1.41 -5.13 -0.82
C VAL A 40 -2.36 -5.64 -1.91
N LEU A 41 -3.61 -5.17 -1.92
CA LEU A 41 -4.57 -5.53 -2.96
C LEU A 41 -4.18 -5.01 -4.35
N SER A 42 -3.41 -3.92 -4.44
CA SER A 42 -2.96 -3.36 -5.72
C SER A 42 -1.71 -4.03 -6.30
N GLN A 43 -1.04 -4.92 -5.55
CA GLN A 43 0.17 -5.61 -6.03
C GLN A 43 -0.17 -6.56 -7.19
N ASN A 44 0.52 -6.45 -8.33
CA ASN A 44 0.35 -7.34 -9.48
C ASN A 44 -1.09 -7.44 -10.01
N THR A 45 -1.86 -6.34 -9.96
CA THR A 45 -3.19 -6.24 -10.55
C THR A 45 -3.45 -4.83 -11.06
N SER A 46 -4.56 -4.61 -11.75
CA SER A 46 -4.95 -3.26 -12.15
C SER A 46 -5.56 -2.48 -10.99
N ASP A 47 -5.36 -1.15 -10.95
CA ASP A 47 -6.00 -0.29 -9.95
C ASP A 47 -7.53 -0.43 -9.94
N LYS A 48 -8.15 -0.63 -11.12
CA LYS A 48 -9.60 -0.92 -11.22
C LYS A 48 -9.99 -2.17 -10.43
N ASN A 49 -9.24 -3.26 -10.55
CA ASN A 49 -9.52 -4.52 -9.86
C ASN A 49 -9.22 -4.44 -8.37
N ALA A 50 -8.11 -3.78 -8.00
CA ALA A 50 -7.75 -3.52 -6.63
C ALA A 50 -8.81 -2.66 -5.92
N TRP A 51 -9.28 -1.60 -6.58
CA TRP A 51 -10.33 -0.73 -6.07
C TRP A 51 -11.65 -1.48 -5.85
N ARG A 52 -12.03 -2.36 -6.78
CA ARG A 52 -13.20 -3.23 -6.62
C ARG A 52 -13.08 -4.15 -5.41
N ALA A 53 -11.94 -4.80 -5.22
CA ALA A 53 -11.70 -5.65 -4.05
C ALA A 53 -11.72 -4.85 -2.73
N TYR A 54 -11.06 -3.69 -2.70
CA TYR A 54 -11.09 -2.79 -1.55
C TYR A 54 -12.53 -2.33 -1.24
N THR A 55 -13.29 -1.92 -2.25
CA THR A 55 -14.69 -1.49 -2.08
C THR A 55 -15.56 -2.61 -1.53
N ASN A 56 -15.39 -3.85 -2.01
CA ASN A 56 -16.10 -5.01 -1.47
C ASN A 56 -15.81 -5.20 0.03
N LEU A 57 -14.56 -5.09 0.46
CA LEU A 57 -14.20 -5.16 1.88
C LEU A 57 -14.82 -4.02 2.68
N LYS A 58 -14.73 -2.79 2.17
CA LYS A 58 -15.27 -1.61 2.84
C LYS A 58 -16.79 -1.70 3.02
N LEU A 59 -17.51 -2.23 2.03
CA LEU A 59 -18.94 -2.44 2.10
C LEU A 59 -19.34 -3.53 3.12
N GLU A 60 -18.55 -4.61 3.20
CA GLU A 60 -18.81 -5.70 4.14
C GLU A 60 -18.47 -5.31 5.59
N LEU A 61 -17.32 -4.68 5.81
CA LEU A 61 -16.77 -4.43 7.15
C LEU A 61 -17.09 -3.03 7.69
N GLY A 62 -17.49 -2.10 6.84
CA GLY A 62 -17.53 -0.68 7.16
C GLY A 62 -16.12 -0.11 7.27
N GLU A 63 -15.55 -0.09 8.47
CA GLU A 63 -14.14 0.23 8.67
C GLU A 63 -13.29 -1.03 8.55
N ILE A 64 -12.18 -0.95 7.80
CA ILE A 64 -11.29 -2.10 7.64
C ILE A 64 -10.32 -2.06 8.83
N THR A 65 -10.68 -2.73 9.92
CA THR A 65 -9.86 -2.87 11.12
C THR A 65 -9.44 -4.32 11.33
N PRO A 66 -8.39 -4.59 12.14
CA PRO A 66 -8.00 -5.96 12.44
C PRO A 66 -9.12 -6.80 13.05
N SER A 67 -9.90 -6.24 13.99
CA SER A 67 -11.02 -6.93 14.63
C SER A 67 -12.10 -7.31 13.62
N ARG A 68 -12.45 -6.41 12.70
CA ARG A 68 -13.43 -6.65 11.63
C ARG A 68 -12.96 -7.71 10.66
N VAL A 69 -11.68 -7.74 10.32
CA VAL A 69 -11.11 -8.81 9.46
C VAL A 69 -11.28 -10.18 10.10
N PHE A 70 -11.15 -10.30 11.43
CA PHE A 70 -11.34 -11.56 12.15
C PHE A 70 -12.80 -12.00 12.29
N GLU A 71 -13.77 -11.15 11.98
CA GLU A 71 -15.19 -11.54 11.90
C GLU A 71 -15.49 -12.39 10.66
N LEU A 72 -14.65 -12.29 9.62
CA LEU A 72 -14.74 -13.10 8.41
C LEU A 72 -13.95 -14.41 8.59
N ASN A 73 -14.32 -15.44 7.82
CA ASN A 73 -13.44 -16.57 7.58
C ASN A 73 -12.59 -16.37 6.29
N LEU A 74 -11.60 -17.25 6.08
CA LEU A 74 -10.69 -17.15 4.93
C LEU A 74 -11.41 -17.25 3.57
N GLU A 75 -12.50 -18.00 3.48
CA GLU A 75 -13.27 -18.17 2.24
C GLU A 75 -14.09 -16.92 1.92
N GLU A 76 -14.75 -16.34 2.91
CA GLU A 76 -15.47 -15.07 2.79
C GLU A 76 -14.53 -13.94 2.36
N LEU A 77 -13.38 -13.81 3.04
CA LEU A 77 -12.39 -12.81 2.70
C LEU A 77 -11.83 -13.01 1.28
N SER A 78 -11.50 -14.26 0.93
CA SER A 78 -11.03 -14.65 -0.41
C SER A 78 -12.06 -14.28 -1.49
N ARG A 79 -13.35 -14.51 -1.25
CA ARG A 79 -14.44 -14.14 -2.17
C ARG A 79 -14.53 -12.63 -2.39
N LEU A 80 -14.44 -11.84 -1.32
CA LEU A 80 -14.53 -10.37 -1.39
C LEU A 80 -13.38 -9.78 -2.22
N ILE A 81 -12.16 -10.31 -2.04
CA ILE A 81 -10.96 -9.79 -2.71
C ILE A 81 -10.62 -10.47 -4.03
N ARG A 82 -11.44 -11.43 -4.47
CA ARG A 82 -11.28 -12.17 -5.73
C ARG A 82 -10.99 -11.29 -6.96
N PRO A 83 -11.61 -10.11 -7.15
CA PRO A 83 -11.32 -9.24 -8.30
C PRO A 83 -9.83 -8.88 -8.44
N ALA A 84 -9.10 -8.78 -7.34
CA ALA A 84 -7.71 -8.35 -7.32
C ALA A 84 -6.72 -9.48 -7.67
N GLY A 85 -7.17 -10.75 -7.74
CA GLY A 85 -6.33 -11.91 -8.03
C GLY A 85 -5.53 -12.41 -6.81
N MET A 86 -4.92 -13.59 -6.92
CA MET A 86 -4.14 -14.25 -5.84
C MET A 86 -4.88 -14.25 -4.49
N HIS A 87 -6.20 -14.41 -4.54
CA HIS A 87 -7.08 -14.07 -3.43
C HIS A 87 -6.95 -15.05 -2.26
N TYR A 88 -6.52 -16.29 -2.50
CA TYR A 88 -6.24 -17.26 -1.44
C TYR A 88 -4.98 -16.89 -0.65
N GLU A 89 -3.89 -16.52 -1.33
CA GLU A 89 -2.65 -16.11 -0.69
C GLU A 89 -2.82 -14.75 -0.01
N ARG A 90 -3.56 -13.84 -0.64
CA ARG A 90 -3.85 -12.52 -0.07
C ARG A 90 -4.76 -12.60 1.13
N SER A 91 -5.77 -13.47 1.15
CA SER A 91 -6.63 -13.61 2.33
C SER A 91 -5.80 -14.05 3.54
N LYS A 92 -4.95 -15.07 3.40
CA LYS A 92 -4.00 -15.49 4.46
C LYS A 92 -3.12 -14.33 4.94
N ARG A 93 -2.54 -13.58 4.00
CA ARG A 93 -1.68 -12.43 4.32
C ARG A 93 -2.42 -11.31 5.05
N ILE A 94 -3.68 -11.03 4.67
CA ILE A 94 -4.51 -10.02 5.34
C ILE A 94 -4.80 -10.45 6.78
N PHE A 95 -5.04 -11.74 7.04
CA PHE A 95 -5.16 -12.27 8.41
C PHE A 95 -3.86 -12.12 9.21
N GLU A 96 -2.71 -12.42 8.60
CA GLU A 96 -1.40 -12.23 9.25
C GLU A 96 -1.15 -10.77 9.58
N LEU A 97 -1.47 -9.85 8.66
CA LEU A 97 -1.40 -8.41 8.91
C LEU A 97 -2.35 -8.01 10.05
N ALA A 98 -3.61 -8.46 10.04
CA ALA A 98 -4.56 -8.17 11.12
C ALA A 98 -4.02 -8.64 12.48
N ARG A 99 -3.40 -9.81 12.53
CA ARG A 99 -2.76 -10.32 13.75
C ARG A 99 -1.65 -9.40 14.24
N VAL A 100 -0.73 -9.05 13.35
CA VAL A 100 0.38 -8.13 13.69
C VAL A 100 -0.16 -6.79 14.21
N PHE A 101 -1.14 -6.20 13.54
CA PHE A 101 -1.73 -4.91 13.96
C PHE A 101 -2.60 -5.01 15.22
N SER A 102 -3.01 -6.21 15.63
CA SER A 102 -3.69 -6.43 16.92
C SER A 102 -2.71 -6.60 18.08
N GLU A 103 -1.50 -7.08 17.81
CA GLU A 103 -0.47 -7.35 18.82
C GLU A 103 0.45 -6.15 19.07
N ARG A 104 0.61 -5.26 18.08
CA ARG A 104 1.47 -4.07 18.19
C ARG A 104 0.87 -2.85 17.50
N ASP A 105 1.15 -1.68 18.08
CA ASP A 105 0.83 -0.38 17.49
C ASP A 105 1.87 -0.02 16.41
N VAL A 106 1.73 -0.64 15.24
CA VAL A 106 2.65 -0.47 14.09
C VAL A 106 2.77 0.98 13.68
N GLU A 107 1.66 1.71 13.66
CA GLU A 107 1.63 3.11 13.24
C GLU A 107 2.48 3.95 14.18
N LYS A 108 2.27 3.84 15.50
CA LYS A 108 3.08 4.56 16.48
C LYS A 108 4.55 4.17 16.46
N LEU A 109 4.88 2.91 16.21
CA LEU A 109 6.28 2.48 16.05
C LEU A 109 6.96 3.20 14.88
N VAL A 110 6.27 3.27 13.74
CA VAL A 110 6.79 3.97 12.54
C VAL A 110 6.87 5.47 12.80
N GLU A 111 5.85 6.08 13.41
CA GLU A 111 5.86 7.50 13.78
C GLU A 111 7.03 7.85 14.71
N ASN A 112 7.30 7.04 15.73
CA ASN A 112 8.41 7.26 16.66
C ASN A 112 9.77 7.26 15.95
N ALA A 113 9.98 6.35 14.99
CA ALA A 113 11.18 6.34 14.16
C ALA A 113 11.30 7.63 13.32
N LEU A 114 10.17 8.10 12.78
CA LEU A 114 10.12 9.32 11.96
C LEU A 114 10.33 10.61 12.77
N VAL A 115 9.90 10.66 14.03
CA VAL A 115 10.19 11.81 14.94
C VAL A 115 11.71 12.03 15.09
N SER A 116 12.49 10.95 15.04
CA SER A 116 13.96 11.01 15.08
C SER A 116 14.59 11.21 13.70
N ASN A 117 13.80 11.56 12.67
CA ASN A 117 14.18 11.62 11.25
C ASN A 117 14.83 10.33 10.72
N ASN A 118 14.52 9.17 11.32
CA ASN A 118 15.08 7.89 10.94
C ASN A 118 14.19 7.15 9.93
N VAL A 119 14.18 7.64 8.69
CA VAL A 119 13.41 7.03 7.58
C VAL A 119 13.85 5.59 7.30
N LEU A 120 15.12 5.26 7.57
CA LEU A 120 15.62 3.89 7.38
C LEU A 120 15.01 2.92 8.40
N GLU A 121 14.96 3.30 9.67
CA GLU A 121 14.30 2.51 10.72
C GLU A 121 12.80 2.38 10.47
N ALA A 122 12.13 3.47 10.10
CA ALA A 122 10.72 3.45 9.70
C ALA A 122 10.46 2.46 8.55
N ARG A 123 11.33 2.43 7.54
CA ARG A 123 11.27 1.44 6.45
C ARG A 123 11.46 0.03 6.96
N ASN A 124 12.44 -0.21 7.82
CA ASN A 124 12.73 -1.54 8.36
C ASN A 124 11.53 -2.09 9.15
N LEU A 125 10.87 -1.27 9.96
CA LEU A 125 9.64 -1.63 10.67
C LEU A 125 8.51 -2.05 9.71
N LEU A 126 8.35 -1.32 8.59
CA LEU A 126 7.37 -1.68 7.56
C LEU A 126 7.74 -2.97 6.82
N LEU A 127 9.03 -3.23 6.59
CA LEU A 127 9.52 -4.46 5.94
C LEU A 127 9.28 -5.73 6.76
N GLU A 128 9.07 -5.61 8.07
CA GLU A 128 8.67 -6.74 8.92
C GLU A 128 7.22 -7.18 8.67
N LEU A 129 6.40 -6.36 8.00
CA LEU A 129 5.00 -6.66 7.78
C LEU A 129 4.81 -7.74 6.68
N PRO A 130 3.92 -8.73 6.89
CA PRO A 130 3.64 -9.77 5.91
C PRO A 130 3.30 -9.24 4.51
N GLY A 131 4.17 -9.54 3.54
CA GLY A 131 4.02 -9.14 2.14
C GLY A 131 4.19 -7.64 1.84
N VAL A 132 4.84 -6.90 2.75
CA VAL A 132 5.37 -5.57 2.48
C VAL A 132 6.84 -5.71 2.05
N GLY A 133 7.11 -5.50 0.77
CA GLY A 133 8.48 -5.38 0.25
C GLY A 133 8.95 -3.92 0.17
N PHE A 134 10.21 -3.71 -0.20
CA PHE A 134 10.84 -2.37 -0.29
C PHE A 134 9.98 -1.32 -0.98
N LYS A 135 9.49 -1.61 -2.19
CA LYS A 135 8.63 -0.67 -2.93
C LYS A 135 7.34 -0.35 -2.18
N THR A 136 6.72 -1.35 -1.55
CA THR A 136 5.48 -1.16 -0.79
C THR A 136 5.73 -0.31 0.45
N ALA A 137 6.82 -0.58 1.19
CA ALA A 137 7.23 0.22 2.32
C ALA A 137 7.46 1.69 1.91
N ASP A 138 8.16 1.93 0.80
CA ASP A 138 8.38 3.29 0.31
C ASP A 138 7.08 3.97 -0.15
N VAL A 139 6.12 3.24 -0.73
CA VAL A 139 4.80 3.79 -1.06
C VAL A 139 4.07 4.24 0.21
N VAL A 140 4.10 3.45 1.28
CA VAL A 140 3.49 3.81 2.57
C VAL A 140 4.18 5.03 3.16
N LEU A 141 5.52 5.05 3.19
CA LEU A 141 6.28 6.20 3.68
C LEU A 141 5.97 7.47 2.89
N LEU A 142 5.91 7.39 1.56
CA LEU A 142 5.62 8.55 0.70
C LEU A 142 4.17 9.03 0.83
N MET A 143 3.20 8.12 0.73
CA MET A 143 1.79 8.49 0.53
C MET A 143 1.00 8.58 1.84
N TYR A 144 1.37 7.79 2.86
CA TYR A 144 0.72 7.81 4.17
C TYR A 144 1.46 8.74 5.14
N PHE A 145 2.77 8.55 5.29
CA PHE A 145 3.59 9.32 6.23
C PHE A 145 4.21 10.61 5.65
N ASN A 146 3.94 10.91 4.37
CA ASN A 146 4.44 12.10 3.66
C ASN A 146 5.97 12.28 3.75
N GLN A 147 6.72 11.18 3.72
CA GLN A 147 8.17 11.19 3.77
C GLN A 147 8.76 11.29 2.35
N PRO A 148 9.88 12.02 2.15
CA PRO A 148 10.46 12.28 0.84
C PRO A 148 11.25 11.06 0.31
N VAL A 149 10.58 9.91 0.19
CA VAL A 149 11.14 8.69 -0.42
C VAL A 149 10.60 8.51 -1.84
N PHE A 150 11.37 7.84 -2.69
CA PHE A 150 10.99 7.60 -4.08
C PHE A 150 10.82 6.09 -4.33
N PRO A 151 9.57 5.57 -4.34
CA PRO A 151 9.33 4.15 -4.54
C PRO A 151 9.73 3.73 -5.96
N VAL A 152 10.78 2.92 -6.07
CA VAL A 152 11.27 2.41 -7.36
C VAL A 152 10.62 1.06 -7.66
N ASP A 153 9.91 0.98 -8.78
CA ASP A 153 9.36 -0.27 -9.30
C ASP A 153 10.11 -0.78 -10.55
N THR A 154 9.64 -1.89 -11.12
CA THR A 154 10.29 -2.49 -12.30
C THR A 154 10.15 -1.64 -13.56
N HIS A 155 9.16 -0.74 -13.64
CA HIS A 155 8.97 0.18 -14.75
C HIS A 155 9.94 1.34 -14.68
N ILE A 156 10.08 1.96 -13.50
CA ILE A 156 11.07 2.99 -13.22
C ILE A 156 12.46 2.46 -13.51
N THR A 157 12.86 1.33 -12.90
CA THR A 157 14.17 0.71 -13.13
C THR A 157 14.44 0.45 -14.61
N ARG A 158 13.45 -0.05 -15.35
CA ARG A 158 13.60 -0.32 -16.78
C ARG A 158 13.77 0.93 -17.62
N VAL A 159 13.13 2.04 -17.26
CA VAL A 159 13.26 3.31 -17.98
C VAL A 159 14.58 4.00 -17.64
N THR A 160 15.03 3.96 -16.38
CA THR A 160 16.24 4.66 -15.94
C THR A 160 17.54 3.99 -16.38
N LEU A 161 17.51 2.70 -16.71
CA LEU A 161 18.67 1.94 -17.21
C LEU A 161 18.80 1.91 -18.73
N ARG A 162 17.96 2.65 -19.46
CA ARG A 162 18.01 2.80 -20.92
C ARG A 162 18.58 4.14 -21.31
#